data_AF-A0A956Z738-F1
#
_entry.id   AF-A0A956Z738-F1
#
_cell.length_a   1.000
_cell.length_b   1.000
_cell.length_c   1.000
_cell.angle_alpha   90.00
_cell.angle_beta   90.00
_cell.angle_gamma   90.00
#
_symmetry.space_group_name_H-M   'P 1'
#
loop_
_entity.id
_entity.type
_entity.pdbx_description
1 polymer ?
#
loop_
_entity_poly.entity_id
_entity_poly.type
_entity_poly.pdbx_seq_one_letter_code
_entity_poly.pdbx_strand_id
1 'polypeptide(L)'
;MDPVRKIQITYEQPQEKRGSGRRLVAAGLSLVLAVGIAVGYVGTGFGKGGAHESRDSRETKEKPERLDTPEAFTEHVLDIAVESFPELKAQQSDTPLVLRIKDEGHLSLENLYKVVKANFGPREADTEIKRYLKSIATLAPEAQNVPADWNEVRKRLRPQIFPVEYTRGEAGSARLVFRPLAFSKSLLEGFVIDSEDTFQYVTADHLKKWGVERKQVADAAYENLKSQCDSLKLDCARPNGRGARGKYLTIAITDGYAAARILLPQVRSRIEQELGHPCFIAIPNRDFLIAWSYDFTNDEKFRNQVRRDFHYRDHPLSPRVYRLNNMQLAPDSDRSARSDKSDKSDKNDRTDKDEKSEPAESEPEADAR
;
A
#
# COMPACT_ATOMS: atom_id res chain seq x y z
N MET A 1 -27.36 -24.36 28.74
CA MET A 1 -26.56 -23.41 29.53
C MET A 1 -25.21 -24.06 29.75
N ASP A 2 -24.17 -23.57 29.09
CA ASP A 2 -22.81 -24.09 29.19
C ASP A 2 -21.87 -22.86 29.22
N PRO A 3 -20.94 -22.73 30.18
CA PRO A 3 -20.15 -21.52 30.33
C PRO A 3 -18.93 -21.55 29.40
N VAL A 4 -18.88 -20.56 28.51
CA VAL A 4 -17.74 -20.26 27.63
C VAL A 4 -16.49 -19.98 28.49
N ARG A 5 -15.45 -20.82 28.32
CA ARG A 5 -14.11 -20.57 28.87
C ARG A 5 -13.55 -19.28 28.27
N LYS A 6 -13.36 -18.26 29.10
CA LYS A 6 -12.55 -17.08 28.79
C LYS A 6 -11.08 -17.50 28.68
N ILE A 7 -10.49 -17.38 27.49
CA ILE A 7 -9.04 -17.45 27.33
C ILE A 7 -8.52 -16.01 27.53
N GLN A 8 -7.91 -15.76 28.69
CA GLN A 8 -7.06 -14.58 28.91
C GLN A 8 -5.71 -14.85 28.25
N ILE A 9 -5.32 -14.02 27.29
CA ILE A 9 -3.95 -13.98 26.78
C ILE A 9 -3.20 -12.95 27.62
N THR A 10 -2.37 -13.44 28.54
CA THR A 10 -1.44 -12.63 29.33
C THR A 10 -0.11 -12.60 28.58
N TYR A 11 0.44 -11.41 28.31
CA TYR A 11 1.79 -11.27 27.76
C TYR A 11 2.81 -11.37 28.91
N GLU A 12 3.53 -12.49 29.00
CA GLU A 12 4.74 -12.60 29.83
C GLU A 12 5.97 -12.15 29.04
N GLN A 13 6.81 -11.34 29.68
CA GLN A 13 8.11 -10.92 29.15
C GLN A 13 9.13 -12.08 29.25
N PRO A 14 10.02 -12.27 28.28
CA PRO A 14 10.92 -13.43 28.29
C PRO A 14 12.04 -13.24 29.32
N GLN A 15 12.09 -14.17 30.28
CA GLN A 15 13.24 -14.42 31.15
C GLN A 15 14.25 -15.28 30.38
N GLU A 16 15.52 -14.87 30.38
CA GLU A 16 16.65 -15.70 29.93
C GLU A 16 16.83 -16.90 30.87
N LYS A 17 16.95 -18.12 30.33
CA LYS A 17 17.97 -19.09 30.76
C LYS A 17 18.12 -20.33 29.87
N ARG A 18 19.37 -20.80 29.89
CA ARG A 18 20.04 -21.91 29.21
C ARG A 18 19.36 -23.30 29.32
N GLY A 19 19.43 -24.06 28.22
CA GLY A 19 20.02 -25.40 28.20
C GLY A 19 19.10 -26.64 28.21
N SER A 20 19.32 -27.49 27.19
CA SER A 20 19.09 -28.95 27.12
C SER A 20 17.79 -29.51 26.49
N GLY A 21 17.94 -30.13 25.31
CA GLY A 21 17.60 -31.56 25.13
C GLY A 21 16.22 -32.01 24.59
N ARG A 22 16.18 -32.28 23.27
CA ARG A 22 15.44 -33.33 22.51
C ARG A 22 13.91 -33.22 22.17
N ARG A 23 13.71 -33.17 20.83
CA ARG A 23 12.82 -33.93 19.89
C ARG A 23 11.32 -33.62 19.68
N LEU A 24 11.03 -33.40 18.37
CA LEU A 24 9.78 -33.51 17.55
C LEU A 24 8.62 -32.56 17.92
N VAL A 25 7.89 -31.89 17.01
CA VAL A 25 7.24 -32.31 15.75
C VAL A 25 7.15 -31.10 14.79
N ALA A 26 7.21 -31.35 13.48
CA ALA A 26 7.02 -30.37 12.42
C ALA A 26 5.57 -29.85 12.34
N ALA A 27 5.40 -28.53 12.41
CA ALA A 27 4.23 -27.81 11.94
C ALA A 27 4.69 -26.45 11.42
N GLY A 28 4.43 -26.19 10.15
CA GLY A 28 4.77 -24.93 9.50
C GLY A 28 4.01 -23.76 10.12
N LEU A 29 4.74 -22.75 10.57
CA LEU A 29 4.20 -21.48 11.03
C LEU A 29 4.82 -20.37 10.17
N SER A 30 3.98 -19.70 9.39
CA SER A 30 4.32 -18.44 8.73
C SER A 30 4.47 -17.34 9.78
N LEU A 31 5.65 -16.73 9.79
CA LEU A 31 6.09 -15.74 10.77
C LEU A 31 5.43 -14.38 10.47
N VAL A 32 4.59 -13.92 11.40
CA VAL A 32 4.10 -12.53 11.45
C VAL A 32 5.16 -11.68 12.13
N LEU A 33 5.79 -10.75 11.40
CA LEU A 33 6.62 -9.71 12.03
C LEU A 33 5.76 -8.47 12.31
N ALA A 34 5.30 -8.38 13.56
CA ALA A 34 4.84 -7.15 14.16
C ALA A 34 6.07 -6.33 14.59
N VAL A 35 6.36 -5.21 13.94
CA VAL A 35 7.43 -4.30 14.37
C VAL A 35 6.85 -3.29 15.36
N GLY A 36 7.15 -3.53 16.64
CA GLY A 36 7.07 -2.54 17.71
C GLY A 36 8.30 -1.62 17.68
N ILE A 37 8.07 -0.34 17.94
CA ILE A 37 9.09 0.71 18.05
C ILE A 37 9.77 0.63 19.42
N ALA A 38 11.10 0.63 19.47
CA ALA A 38 11.88 1.19 20.57
C ALA A 38 13.23 1.72 20.07
N VAL A 39 13.54 2.94 20.52
CA VAL A 39 14.71 3.78 20.20
C VAL A 39 15.93 3.37 21.03
N GLY A 40 17.14 3.49 20.47
CA GLY A 40 18.38 3.40 21.25
C GLY A 40 19.66 3.56 20.41
N TYR A 41 20.13 4.80 20.28
CA TYR A 41 21.44 5.19 19.75
C TYR A 41 22.50 5.01 20.85
N VAL A 42 23.57 4.22 20.63
CA VAL A 42 24.94 4.47 21.15
C VAL A 42 25.90 3.69 20.24
N GLY A 43 26.85 4.39 19.62
CA GLY A 43 27.97 3.79 18.92
C GLY A 43 29.19 3.61 19.82
N THR A 44 30.04 2.64 19.48
CA THR A 44 31.50 2.66 19.65
C THR A 44 32.07 1.56 18.76
N GLY A 45 33.00 1.92 17.88
CA GLY A 45 33.74 0.98 17.05
C GLY A 45 34.90 0.31 17.81
N PHE A 46 35.45 -0.75 17.24
CA PHE A 46 36.87 -1.13 17.34
C PHE A 46 37.17 -2.17 16.26
N GLY A 47 38.29 -1.98 15.54
CA GLY A 47 38.71 -2.80 14.40
C GLY A 47 39.78 -3.85 14.72
N LYS A 48 40.45 -4.25 13.63
CA LYS A 48 41.50 -5.28 13.43
C LYS A 48 40.90 -6.66 13.11
N GLY A 49 41.29 -7.36 12.06
CA GLY A 49 42.49 -7.30 11.21
C GLY A 49 42.93 -8.74 10.97
N GLY A 50 43.22 -9.13 9.72
CA GLY A 50 43.69 -10.48 9.42
C GLY A 50 43.64 -10.80 7.93
N ALA A 51 44.74 -10.48 7.25
CA ALA A 51 45.02 -10.96 5.90
C ALA A 51 45.63 -12.37 5.96
N HIS A 52 45.21 -13.25 5.06
CA HIS A 52 45.99 -14.41 4.63
C HIS A 52 45.59 -14.79 3.19
N GLU A 53 46.57 -14.74 2.28
CA GLU A 53 46.54 -15.31 0.93
C GLU A 53 46.22 -16.81 1.00
N SER A 54 45.51 -17.45 0.07
CA SER A 54 46.04 -17.84 -1.25
C SER A 54 44.95 -18.55 -2.09
N ARG A 55 44.90 -18.22 -3.38
CA ARG A 55 44.49 -19.02 -4.56
C ARG A 55 43.62 -20.26 -4.36
N ASP A 56 42.39 -20.20 -4.87
CA ASP A 56 41.89 -21.25 -5.76
C ASP A 56 40.96 -20.65 -6.82
N SER A 57 41.30 -20.92 -8.06
CA SER A 57 40.65 -20.46 -9.29
C SER A 57 39.39 -21.27 -9.55
N ARG A 58 38.23 -20.68 -9.22
CA ARG A 58 36.94 -21.01 -9.84
C ARG A 58 36.31 -19.71 -10.28
N GLU A 59 35.96 -19.62 -11.57
CA GLU A 59 35.14 -18.57 -12.13
C GLU A 59 33.82 -18.47 -11.35
N THR A 60 33.80 -17.63 -10.33
CA THR A 60 32.57 -17.08 -9.79
C THR A 60 32.08 -16.06 -10.81
N LYS A 61 31.01 -16.39 -11.54
CA LYS A 61 30.15 -15.38 -12.18
C LYS A 61 29.70 -14.41 -11.09
N GLU A 62 30.40 -13.30 -10.95
CA GLU A 62 29.97 -12.16 -10.15
C GLU A 62 28.70 -11.60 -10.80
N LYS A 63 27.56 -11.98 -10.22
CA LYS A 63 26.21 -11.50 -10.53
C LYS A 63 26.09 -10.06 -9.99
N PRO A 64 25.39 -9.13 -10.68
CA PRO A 64 25.75 -7.72 -10.62
C PRO A 64 25.31 -7.04 -9.32
N GLU A 65 26.26 -6.32 -8.74
CA GLU A 65 26.14 -5.36 -7.64
C GLU A 65 25.39 -4.07 -8.06
N ARG A 66 24.57 -4.09 -9.11
CA ARG A 66 24.10 -2.89 -9.83
C ARG A 66 22.58 -2.84 -10.07
N LEU A 67 21.78 -2.77 -9.01
CA LEU A 67 20.35 -2.43 -9.12
C LEU A 67 20.06 -0.95 -8.83
N ASP A 68 21.10 -0.11 -8.71
CA ASP A 68 20.97 1.26 -8.24
C ASP A 68 20.44 2.24 -9.28
N THR A 69 20.57 1.92 -10.58
CA THR A 69 20.09 2.76 -11.68
C THR A 69 18.81 2.18 -12.31
N PRO A 70 17.90 3.04 -12.81
CA PRO A 70 16.71 2.62 -13.56
C PRO A 70 17.03 1.64 -14.70
N GLU A 71 18.11 1.89 -15.42
CA GLU A 71 18.51 1.12 -16.61
C GLU A 71 18.99 -0.27 -16.23
N ALA A 72 19.92 -0.37 -15.28
CA ALA A 72 20.47 -1.63 -14.83
C ALA A 72 19.40 -2.49 -14.14
N PHE A 73 18.48 -1.85 -13.41
CA PHE A 73 17.32 -2.54 -12.86
C PHE A 73 16.41 -3.11 -13.96
N THR A 74 16.14 -2.34 -15.01
CA THR A 74 15.27 -2.77 -16.12
C THR A 74 15.87 -3.97 -16.85
N GLU A 75 17.17 -3.92 -17.14
CA GLU A 75 17.91 -5.03 -17.76
C GLU A 75 17.86 -6.28 -16.87
N HIS A 76 18.10 -6.13 -15.57
CA HIS A 76 18.06 -7.25 -14.64
C HIS A 76 16.65 -7.87 -14.51
N VAL A 77 15.60 -7.06 -14.49
CA VAL A 77 14.22 -7.57 -14.50
C VAL A 77 13.90 -8.27 -15.82
N LEU A 78 14.40 -7.76 -16.95
CA LEU A 78 14.24 -8.40 -18.26
C LEU A 78 14.94 -9.77 -18.29
N ASP A 79 16.17 -9.86 -17.77
CA ASP A 79 16.92 -11.12 -17.68
C ASP A 79 16.15 -12.17 -16.87
N ILE A 80 15.63 -11.78 -15.71
CA ILE A 80 14.80 -12.67 -14.87
C ILE A 80 13.50 -13.05 -15.61
N ALA A 81 12.85 -12.13 -16.32
CA ALA A 81 11.63 -12.39 -17.06
C ALA A 81 11.87 -13.39 -18.20
N VAL A 82 12.95 -13.24 -18.96
CA VAL A 82 13.30 -14.15 -20.06
C VAL A 82 13.72 -15.52 -19.54
N GLU A 83 14.49 -15.59 -18.45
CA GLU A 83 14.98 -16.85 -17.88
C GLU A 83 13.86 -17.64 -17.16
N SER A 84 13.06 -16.96 -16.33
CA SER A 84 12.11 -17.60 -15.40
C SER A 84 10.65 -17.56 -15.86
N PHE A 85 10.28 -16.67 -16.78
CA PHE A 85 8.89 -16.46 -17.24
C PHE A 85 8.80 -16.24 -18.77
N PRO A 86 9.31 -17.18 -19.59
CA PRO A 86 9.39 -17.03 -21.04
C PRO A 86 8.03 -16.80 -21.72
N GLU A 87 6.93 -17.18 -21.07
CA GLU A 87 5.55 -16.95 -21.51
C GLU A 87 5.17 -15.47 -21.64
N LEU A 88 5.78 -14.59 -20.82
CA LEU A 88 5.57 -13.14 -20.90
C LEU A 88 6.08 -12.55 -22.22
N LYS A 89 7.04 -13.21 -22.86
CA LYS A 89 7.71 -12.71 -24.07
C LYS A 89 8.17 -11.26 -23.89
N ALA A 90 8.74 -10.98 -22.71
CA ALA A 90 9.21 -9.66 -22.34
C ALA A 90 10.32 -9.19 -23.29
N GLN A 91 10.29 -7.92 -23.66
CA GLN A 91 11.26 -7.26 -24.51
C GLN A 91 11.67 -5.93 -23.89
N GLN A 92 12.89 -5.51 -24.20
CA GLN A 92 13.39 -4.19 -23.79
C GLN A 92 12.55 -3.07 -24.44
N SER A 93 12.28 -2.03 -23.67
CA SER A 93 11.74 -0.76 -24.17
C SER A 93 12.85 0.27 -24.27
N ASP A 94 12.66 1.30 -25.11
CA ASP A 94 13.58 2.45 -25.22
C ASP A 94 13.52 3.38 -23.99
N THR A 95 12.63 3.09 -23.03
CA THR A 95 12.40 3.88 -21.82
C THR A 95 12.82 3.05 -20.60
N PRO A 96 13.68 3.59 -19.72
CA PRO A 96 14.01 2.92 -18.45
C PRO A 96 12.75 2.65 -17.63
N LEU A 97 12.78 1.55 -16.87
CA LEU A 97 11.68 1.05 -16.03
C LEU A 97 10.42 0.68 -16.81
N VAL A 98 10.57 0.32 -18.09
CA VAL A 98 9.47 -0.18 -18.91
C VAL A 98 9.92 -1.42 -19.66
N LEU A 99 9.15 -2.50 -19.58
CA LEU A 99 9.28 -3.66 -20.46
C LEU A 99 8.11 -3.69 -21.44
N ARG A 100 8.34 -4.17 -22.65
CA ARG A 100 7.25 -4.56 -23.55
C ARG A 100 6.88 -6.00 -23.30
N ILE A 101 5.59 -6.27 -23.05
CA ILE A 101 5.07 -7.63 -22.85
C ILE A 101 4.07 -7.91 -23.96
N LYS A 102 4.11 -9.13 -24.51
CA LYS A 102 3.16 -9.51 -25.55
C LYS A 102 1.74 -9.46 -24.97
N ASP A 103 0.80 -8.87 -25.72
CA ASP A 103 -0.62 -8.71 -25.37
C ASP A 103 -0.95 -7.61 -24.33
N GLU A 104 -0.01 -7.19 -23.47
CA GLU A 104 -0.19 -6.08 -22.51
C GLU A 104 0.45 -4.73 -22.95
N GLY A 105 1.24 -4.73 -24.02
CA GLY A 105 1.86 -3.53 -24.57
C GLY A 105 3.09 -3.08 -23.79
N HIS A 106 2.89 -2.50 -22.60
CA HIS A 106 3.97 -1.96 -21.76
C HIS A 106 3.74 -2.24 -20.26
N LEU A 107 4.72 -2.84 -19.60
CA LEU A 107 4.79 -3.07 -18.17
C LEU A 107 5.70 -2.02 -17.52
N SER A 108 5.14 -1.15 -16.69
CA SER A 108 5.94 -0.24 -15.85
C SER A 108 6.57 -0.99 -14.67
N LEU A 109 7.84 -0.72 -14.44
CA LEU A 109 8.65 -1.25 -13.34
C LEU A 109 8.89 -0.21 -12.25
N GLU A 110 8.35 1.00 -12.34
CA GLU A 110 8.67 2.09 -11.41
C GLU A 110 8.36 1.76 -9.95
N ASN A 111 7.22 1.11 -9.71
CA ASN A 111 6.82 0.73 -8.36
C ASN A 111 7.70 -0.41 -7.84
N LEU A 112 7.97 -1.41 -8.68
CA LEU A 112 8.86 -2.50 -8.32
C LEU A 112 10.28 -1.97 -8.00
N TYR A 113 10.80 -1.06 -8.82
CA TYR A 113 12.10 -0.44 -8.61
C TYR A 113 12.17 0.31 -7.28
N LYS A 114 11.14 1.11 -6.95
CA LYS A 114 11.05 1.80 -5.65
C LYS A 114 11.05 0.80 -4.48
N VAL A 115 10.26 -0.28 -4.60
CA VAL A 115 10.14 -1.31 -3.56
C VAL A 115 11.46 -2.06 -3.37
N VAL A 116 12.09 -2.50 -4.45
CA VAL A 116 13.37 -3.22 -4.41
C VAL A 116 14.46 -2.35 -3.80
N LYS A 117 14.60 -1.12 -4.28
CA LYS A 117 15.64 -0.18 -3.80
C LYS A 117 15.48 0.20 -2.34
N ALA A 118 14.25 0.31 -1.85
CA ALA A 118 13.98 0.74 -0.48
C ALA A 118 14.13 -0.37 0.56
N ASN A 119 13.82 -1.62 0.20
CA ASN A 119 13.52 -2.65 1.18
C ASN A 119 14.42 -3.89 1.10
N PHE A 120 15.18 -4.08 0.02
CA PHE A 120 15.84 -5.35 -0.25
C PHE A 120 17.32 -5.18 -0.59
N GLY A 121 18.16 -6.07 -0.05
CA GLY A 121 19.52 -6.23 -0.52
C GLY A 121 19.58 -6.93 -1.89
N PRO A 122 20.72 -6.91 -2.60
CA PRO A 122 20.84 -7.49 -3.95
C PRO A 122 20.39 -8.95 -4.09
N ARG A 123 20.52 -9.76 -3.03
CA ARG A 123 20.12 -11.17 -3.04
C ARG A 123 18.61 -11.39 -2.86
N GLU A 124 17.94 -10.48 -2.15
CA GLU A 124 16.50 -10.57 -1.87
C GLU A 124 15.68 -9.96 -3.02
N ALA A 125 16.26 -8.97 -3.71
CA ALA A 125 15.70 -8.33 -4.89
C ALA A 125 15.24 -9.33 -5.96
N ASP A 126 16.04 -10.35 -6.30
CA ASP A 126 15.68 -11.38 -7.28
C ASP A 126 14.39 -12.12 -6.90
N THR A 127 14.20 -12.40 -5.61
CA THR A 127 13.01 -13.13 -5.12
C THR A 127 11.76 -12.26 -5.29
N GLU A 128 11.90 -10.98 -4.97
CA GLU A 128 10.82 -10.00 -5.09
C GLU A 128 10.46 -9.71 -6.57
N ILE A 129 11.46 -9.55 -7.42
CA ILE A 129 11.28 -9.39 -8.87
C ILE A 129 10.57 -10.63 -9.45
N LYS A 130 11.00 -11.83 -9.08
CA LYS A 130 10.35 -13.08 -9.52
C LYS A 130 8.91 -13.15 -9.03
N ARG A 131 8.63 -12.75 -7.79
CA ARG A 131 7.26 -12.70 -7.26
C ARG A 131 6.37 -11.74 -8.06
N TYR A 132 6.88 -10.55 -8.36
CA TYR A 132 6.19 -9.56 -9.18
C TYR A 132 5.92 -10.08 -10.59
N LEU A 133 6.94 -10.58 -11.29
CA LEU A 133 6.79 -11.11 -12.65
C LEU A 133 5.86 -12.31 -12.70
N LYS A 134 5.89 -13.20 -11.69
CA LYS A 134 4.93 -14.29 -11.55
C LYS A 134 3.49 -13.78 -11.47
N SER A 135 3.24 -12.67 -10.76
CA SER A 135 1.90 -12.08 -10.69
C SER A 135 1.42 -11.61 -12.08
N ILE A 136 2.28 -10.95 -12.87
CA ILE A 136 1.97 -10.55 -14.25
C ILE A 136 1.78 -11.77 -15.16
N ALA A 137 2.68 -12.75 -15.04
CA ALA A 137 2.63 -13.98 -15.83
C ALA A 137 1.45 -14.88 -15.49
N THR A 138 0.85 -14.75 -14.31
CA THR A 138 -0.39 -15.45 -13.95
C THR A 138 -1.60 -14.70 -14.53
N LEU A 139 -1.54 -13.38 -14.63
CA LEU A 139 -2.60 -12.56 -15.25
C LEU A 139 -2.71 -12.80 -16.78
N ALA A 140 -1.60 -13.03 -17.48
CA ALA A 140 -1.58 -13.15 -18.94
C ALA A 140 -2.27 -14.43 -19.51
N PRO A 141 -2.09 -15.65 -18.97
CA PRO A 141 -2.82 -16.85 -19.37
C PRO A 141 -4.25 -16.90 -18.83
N GLU A 142 -4.50 -16.41 -17.60
CA GLU A 142 -5.84 -16.40 -17.03
C GLU A 142 -6.77 -15.39 -17.71
N ALA A 143 -6.20 -14.37 -18.37
CA ALA A 143 -6.96 -13.47 -19.22
C ALA A 143 -7.79 -14.19 -20.31
N GLN A 144 -7.41 -15.42 -20.67
CA GLN A 144 -8.06 -16.23 -21.70
C GLN A 144 -9.00 -17.31 -21.15
N ASN A 145 -8.94 -17.66 -19.85
CA ASN A 145 -9.68 -18.78 -19.24
C ASN A 145 -10.84 -18.35 -18.32
N VAL A 146 -11.44 -17.19 -18.57
CA VAL A 146 -12.69 -16.78 -17.93
C VAL A 146 -13.83 -17.72 -18.32
N PRO A 147 -14.52 -18.38 -17.37
CA PRO A 147 -15.69 -19.20 -17.69
C PRO A 147 -16.70 -18.41 -18.52
N ALA A 148 -17.25 -19.07 -19.55
CA ALA A 148 -18.26 -18.45 -20.40
C ALA A 148 -19.61 -18.28 -19.68
N ASP A 149 -19.89 -19.11 -18.68
CA ASP A 149 -21.14 -19.08 -17.93
C ASP A 149 -21.13 -18.00 -16.84
N TRP A 150 -22.04 -17.04 -16.99
CA TRP A 150 -22.32 -16.01 -16.00
C TRP A 150 -22.65 -16.58 -14.61
N ASN A 151 -23.39 -17.70 -14.53
CA ASN A 151 -23.80 -18.27 -13.24
C ASN A 151 -22.64 -18.81 -12.42
N GLU A 152 -21.56 -19.21 -13.09
CA GLU A 152 -20.32 -19.60 -12.45
C GLU A 152 -19.54 -18.36 -12.00
N VAL A 153 -19.29 -17.42 -12.93
CA VAL A 153 -18.46 -16.24 -12.65
C VAL A 153 -19.08 -15.33 -11.59
N ARG A 154 -20.41 -15.16 -11.58
CA ARG A 154 -21.08 -14.26 -10.63
C ARG A 154 -20.79 -14.57 -9.16
N LYS A 155 -20.44 -15.82 -8.82
CA LYS A 155 -20.11 -16.24 -7.44
C LYS A 155 -18.67 -15.86 -7.03
N ARG A 156 -17.82 -15.62 -8.03
CA ARG A 156 -16.40 -15.30 -7.90
C ARG A 156 -16.14 -13.80 -8.02
N LEU A 157 -17.14 -13.01 -8.39
CA LEU A 157 -16.97 -11.57 -8.50
C LEU A 157 -16.72 -10.91 -7.14
N ARG A 158 -15.78 -9.96 -7.08
CA ARG A 158 -15.51 -9.12 -5.91
C ARG A 158 -15.21 -7.68 -6.34
N PRO A 159 -15.60 -6.65 -5.56
CA PRO A 159 -15.18 -5.29 -5.83
C PRO A 159 -13.76 -5.10 -5.28
N GLN A 160 -12.96 -4.30 -5.98
CA GLN A 160 -11.61 -3.96 -5.55
C GLN A 160 -11.36 -2.47 -5.77
N ILE A 161 -10.61 -1.86 -4.86
CA ILE A 161 -10.15 -0.47 -4.97
C ILE A 161 -8.77 -0.49 -5.61
N PHE A 162 -8.54 0.39 -6.57
CA PHE A 162 -7.22 0.54 -7.20
C PHE A 162 -6.92 2.00 -7.59
N PRO A 163 -5.65 2.39 -7.78
CA PRO A 163 -5.26 3.74 -8.18
C PRO A 163 -5.67 4.09 -9.62
N VAL A 164 -5.99 5.36 -9.89
CA VAL A 164 -6.36 5.83 -11.25
C VAL A 164 -5.27 5.56 -12.29
N GLU A 165 -4.02 5.41 -11.86
CA GLU A 165 -2.88 5.06 -12.71
C GLU A 165 -3.06 3.72 -13.44
N TYR A 166 -3.86 2.78 -12.91
CA TYR A 166 -4.16 1.50 -13.59
C TYR A 166 -5.00 1.71 -14.86
N THR A 167 -5.62 2.88 -15.02
CA THR A 167 -6.33 3.26 -16.24
C THR A 167 -5.48 4.12 -17.17
N ARG A 168 -4.15 4.16 -17.00
CA ARG A 168 -3.24 4.90 -17.87
C ARG A 168 -2.34 3.90 -18.61
N GLY A 169 -2.64 3.67 -19.89
CA GLY A 169 -1.86 2.81 -20.78
C GLY A 169 -2.66 2.42 -22.03
N GLU A 170 -1.98 2.25 -23.17
CA GLU A 170 -2.62 1.98 -24.47
C GLU A 170 -3.37 0.63 -24.54
N ALA A 171 -3.03 -0.34 -23.69
CA ALA A 171 -3.66 -1.68 -23.67
C ALA A 171 -4.71 -1.90 -22.56
N GLY A 172 -4.66 -1.17 -21.43
CA GLY A 172 -5.46 -1.48 -20.23
C GLY A 172 -6.69 -0.59 -19.98
N SER A 173 -6.64 0.68 -20.36
CA SER A 173 -7.63 1.69 -19.94
C SER A 173 -9.02 1.51 -20.57
N ALA A 174 -9.04 1.14 -21.86
CA ALA A 174 -10.27 1.17 -22.66
C ALA A 174 -11.21 -0.03 -22.38
N ARG A 175 -10.76 -1.01 -21.60
CA ARG A 175 -11.51 -2.25 -21.37
C ARG A 175 -11.96 -2.44 -19.94
N LEU A 176 -11.28 -1.88 -18.93
CA LEU A 176 -11.66 -2.13 -17.54
C LEU A 176 -13.06 -1.60 -17.21
N VAL A 177 -13.82 -2.39 -16.45
CA VAL A 177 -15.10 -1.97 -15.89
C VAL A 177 -14.86 -1.39 -14.51
N PHE A 178 -14.96 -0.06 -14.41
CA PHE A 178 -14.73 0.66 -13.16
C PHE A 178 -15.70 1.83 -12.97
N ARG A 179 -15.72 2.39 -11.77
CA ARG A 179 -16.38 3.66 -11.44
C ARG A 179 -15.54 4.52 -10.48
N PRO A 180 -15.66 5.85 -10.54
CA PRO A 180 -15.00 6.74 -9.59
C PRO A 180 -15.52 6.55 -8.16
N LEU A 181 -14.64 6.71 -7.17
CA LEU A 181 -15.03 6.76 -5.77
C LEU A 181 -15.30 8.20 -5.34
N ALA A 182 -16.50 8.48 -4.83
CA ALA A 182 -16.91 9.83 -4.46
C ALA A 182 -15.97 10.52 -3.45
N PHE A 183 -15.31 9.74 -2.59
CA PHE A 183 -14.42 10.23 -1.55
C PHE A 183 -12.96 10.41 -1.98
N SER A 184 -12.59 10.02 -3.22
CA SER A 184 -11.21 10.10 -3.68
C SER A 184 -11.10 10.34 -5.18
N LYS A 185 -10.29 11.33 -5.58
CA LYS A 185 -9.99 11.61 -7.00
C LYS A 185 -8.92 10.69 -7.61
N SER A 186 -8.14 10.01 -6.76
CA SER A 186 -7.02 9.16 -7.19
C SER A 186 -7.33 7.66 -7.08
N LEU A 187 -8.53 7.30 -6.62
CA LEU A 187 -8.95 5.91 -6.47
C LEU A 187 -10.18 5.63 -7.31
N LEU A 188 -10.21 4.43 -7.86
CA LEU A 188 -11.31 3.86 -8.59
C LEU A 188 -11.77 2.59 -7.90
N GLU A 189 -13.00 2.21 -8.18
CA GLU A 189 -13.51 0.88 -7.89
C GLU A 189 -13.68 0.13 -9.20
N GLY A 190 -13.18 -1.10 -9.25
CA GLY A 190 -13.55 -2.04 -10.29
C GLY A 190 -13.94 -3.38 -9.71
N PHE A 191 -14.06 -4.34 -10.61
CA PHE A 191 -14.54 -5.68 -10.29
C PHE A 191 -13.53 -6.69 -10.76
N VAL A 192 -13.33 -7.73 -9.97
CA VAL A 192 -12.41 -8.82 -10.28
C VAL A 192 -13.15 -10.16 -10.22
N ILE A 193 -12.68 -11.11 -11.01
CA ILE A 193 -13.03 -12.52 -10.93
C ILE A 193 -11.97 -13.16 -10.04
N ASP A 194 -12.38 -13.57 -8.84
CA ASP A 194 -11.51 -14.16 -7.82
C ASP A 194 -11.16 -15.61 -8.17
N SER A 195 -9.90 -15.99 -8.00
CA SER A 195 -9.36 -17.35 -8.13
C SER A 195 -8.61 -17.71 -6.83
N GLU A 196 -8.16 -18.96 -6.68
CA GLU A 196 -7.48 -19.40 -5.44
C GLU A 196 -6.21 -18.61 -5.13
N ASP A 197 -5.38 -18.33 -6.15
CA ASP A 197 -4.07 -17.67 -6.00
C ASP A 197 -3.98 -16.30 -6.69
N THR A 198 -5.03 -15.87 -7.38
CA THR A 198 -4.99 -14.69 -8.24
C THR A 198 -6.39 -14.11 -8.45
N PHE A 199 -6.47 -13.01 -9.19
CA PHE A 199 -7.72 -12.45 -9.65
C PHE A 199 -7.54 -11.82 -11.02
N GLN A 200 -8.62 -11.70 -11.76
CA GLN A 200 -8.62 -11.03 -13.05
C GLN A 200 -9.63 -9.90 -13.07
N TYR A 201 -9.24 -8.72 -13.54
CA TYR A 201 -10.18 -7.61 -13.68
C TYR A 201 -11.27 -7.88 -14.73
N VAL A 202 -12.49 -7.44 -14.42
CA VAL A 202 -13.63 -7.47 -15.33
C VAL A 202 -13.45 -6.40 -16.40
N THR A 203 -13.63 -6.82 -17.65
CA THR A 203 -13.53 -5.96 -18.83
C THR A 203 -14.87 -5.80 -19.54
N ALA A 204 -14.97 -4.81 -20.44
CA ALA A 204 -16.11 -4.61 -21.32
C ALA A 204 -16.35 -5.82 -22.23
N ASP A 205 -15.30 -6.55 -22.61
CA ASP A 205 -15.41 -7.78 -23.38
C ASP A 205 -16.01 -8.91 -22.54
N HIS A 206 -15.73 -8.97 -21.24
CA HIS A 206 -16.42 -9.90 -20.34
C HIS A 206 -17.92 -9.59 -20.24
N LEU A 207 -18.30 -8.31 -20.13
CA LEU A 207 -19.72 -7.92 -20.12
C LEU A 207 -20.44 -8.41 -21.39
N LYS A 208 -19.83 -8.21 -22.56
CA LYS A 208 -20.35 -8.70 -23.85
C LYS A 208 -20.43 -10.22 -23.87
N LYS A 209 -19.38 -10.91 -23.43
CA LYS A 209 -19.29 -12.38 -23.40
C LYS A 209 -20.40 -13.01 -22.55
N TRP A 210 -20.68 -12.42 -21.39
CA TRP A 210 -21.70 -12.91 -20.47
C TRP A 210 -23.11 -12.40 -20.77
N GLY A 211 -23.24 -11.41 -21.66
CA GLY A 211 -24.52 -10.75 -21.95
C GLY A 211 -25.12 -10.02 -20.74
N VAL A 212 -24.28 -9.39 -19.91
CA VAL A 212 -24.70 -8.70 -18.68
C VAL A 212 -24.27 -7.23 -18.65
N GLU A 213 -25.01 -6.45 -17.89
CA GLU A 213 -24.68 -5.05 -17.64
C GLU A 213 -23.70 -4.86 -16.48
N ARG A 214 -23.00 -3.72 -16.48
CA ARG A 214 -22.11 -3.30 -15.39
C ARG A 214 -22.80 -3.37 -14.02
N LYS A 215 -24.09 -2.99 -13.95
CA LYS A 215 -24.84 -3.02 -12.70
C LYS A 215 -24.96 -4.44 -12.13
N GLN A 216 -25.22 -5.44 -12.98
CA GLN A 216 -25.34 -6.83 -12.54
C GLN A 216 -24.02 -7.38 -11.99
N VAL A 217 -22.89 -7.00 -12.61
CA VAL A 217 -21.54 -7.30 -12.08
C VAL A 217 -21.33 -6.65 -10.72
N ALA A 218 -21.67 -5.37 -10.59
CA ALA A 218 -21.54 -4.66 -9.32
C ALA A 218 -22.40 -5.31 -8.23
N ASP A 219 -23.69 -5.55 -8.48
CA ASP A 219 -24.60 -6.15 -7.51
C ASP A 219 -24.07 -7.52 -7.03
N ALA A 220 -23.63 -8.38 -7.95
CA ALA A 220 -23.05 -9.69 -7.61
C ALA A 220 -21.76 -9.56 -6.78
N ALA A 221 -20.85 -8.66 -7.18
CA ALA A 221 -19.61 -8.41 -6.47
C ALA A 221 -19.86 -7.94 -5.03
N TYR A 222 -20.79 -6.99 -4.85
CA TYR A 222 -21.14 -6.45 -3.54
C TYR A 222 -21.78 -7.49 -2.63
N GLU A 223 -22.71 -8.31 -3.13
CA GLU A 223 -23.31 -9.39 -2.33
C GLU A 223 -22.26 -10.43 -1.92
N ASN A 224 -21.31 -10.76 -2.81
CA ASN A 224 -20.25 -11.68 -2.46
C ASN A 224 -19.29 -11.13 -1.39
N LEU A 225 -18.88 -9.85 -1.48
CA LEU A 225 -18.04 -9.24 -0.44
C LEU A 225 -18.80 -9.08 0.88
N LYS A 226 -20.09 -8.79 0.81
CA LYS A 226 -20.98 -8.68 1.97
C LYS A 226 -21.07 -10.00 2.74
N SER A 227 -21.29 -11.12 2.06
CA SER A 227 -21.35 -12.43 2.72
C SER A 227 -20.04 -12.79 3.45
N GLN A 228 -18.89 -12.37 2.91
CA GLN A 228 -17.58 -12.51 3.57
C GLN A 228 -17.41 -11.60 4.80
N CYS A 229 -18.28 -10.60 4.98
CA CYS A 229 -18.22 -9.65 6.09
C CYS A 229 -19.22 -9.94 7.20
N ASP A 230 -20.18 -10.85 7.00
CA ASP A 230 -21.21 -11.16 8.00
C ASP A 230 -20.60 -11.70 9.31
N SER A 231 -19.49 -12.43 9.23
CA SER A 231 -18.74 -12.95 10.38
C SER A 231 -17.54 -12.09 10.79
N LEU A 232 -17.27 -10.98 10.10
CA LEU A 232 -16.14 -10.10 10.39
C LEU A 232 -16.27 -9.57 11.82
N LYS A 233 -15.25 -9.76 12.66
CA LYS A 233 -15.17 -9.12 13.98
C LYS A 233 -14.31 -7.87 13.88
N LEU A 234 -14.79 -6.76 14.41
CA LEU A 234 -14.05 -5.51 14.48
C LEU A 234 -13.56 -5.35 15.91
N ASP A 235 -12.30 -5.72 16.15
CA ASP A 235 -11.70 -5.58 17.47
C ASP A 235 -11.15 -4.17 17.64
N CYS A 236 -11.65 -3.46 18.65
CA CYS A 236 -11.16 -2.14 19.01
C CYS A 236 -10.08 -2.20 20.06
N ALA A 237 -8.99 -1.48 19.80
CA ALA A 237 -7.91 -1.26 20.73
C ALA A 237 -7.89 0.19 21.22
N ARG A 238 -7.32 0.39 22.41
CA ARG A 238 -7.04 1.71 22.98
C ARG A 238 -5.55 1.98 22.93
N PRO A 239 -5.13 3.24 22.78
CA PRO A 239 -3.72 3.59 22.85
C PRO A 239 -3.19 3.37 24.27
N ASN A 240 -1.96 2.87 24.38
CA ASN A 240 -1.28 2.71 25.65
C ASN A 240 -0.80 4.07 26.19
N GLY A 241 -0.80 4.22 27.52
CA GLY A 241 -0.24 5.39 28.20
C GLY A 241 -1.24 6.15 29.08
N ARG A 242 -0.75 6.76 30.15
CA ARG A 242 -1.58 7.57 31.05
C ARG A 242 -2.12 8.79 30.30
N GLY A 243 -3.44 8.97 30.31
CA GLY A 243 -4.11 10.08 29.62
C GLY A 243 -4.33 9.88 28.13
N ALA A 244 -4.00 8.71 27.58
CA ALA A 244 -4.29 8.38 26.19
C ALA A 244 -5.81 8.21 25.97
N ARG A 245 -6.33 8.81 24.89
CA ARG A 245 -7.76 8.89 24.54
C ARG A 245 -8.03 8.27 23.17
N GLY A 246 -9.31 7.99 22.95
CA GLY A 246 -9.82 7.40 21.73
C GLY A 246 -9.59 5.90 21.59
N LYS A 247 -10.00 5.38 20.43
CA LYS A 247 -9.89 3.99 20.04
C LYS A 247 -9.42 3.89 18.58
N TYR A 248 -8.94 2.72 18.21
CA TYR A 248 -8.68 2.37 16.82
C TYR A 248 -9.04 0.93 16.55
N LEU A 249 -9.23 0.61 15.28
CA LEU A 249 -9.39 -0.75 14.77
C LEU A 249 -8.62 -0.91 13.47
N THR A 250 -8.33 -2.17 13.14
CA THR A 250 -7.65 -2.55 11.90
C THR A 250 -8.38 -3.73 11.27
N ILE A 251 -8.52 -3.71 9.95
CA ILE A 251 -8.89 -4.88 9.15
C ILE A 251 -7.66 -5.21 8.30
N ALA A 252 -7.01 -6.33 8.64
CA ALA A 252 -5.77 -6.80 8.01
C ALA A 252 -5.94 -8.26 7.56
N ILE A 253 -7.02 -8.53 6.82
CA ILE A 253 -7.28 -9.86 6.28
C ILE A 253 -6.50 -9.99 4.98
N THR A 254 -5.72 -11.06 4.86
CA THR A 254 -4.84 -11.32 3.71
C THR A 254 -5.59 -11.97 2.55
N ASP A 255 -6.83 -11.55 2.30
CA ASP A 255 -7.68 -12.08 1.24
C ASP A 255 -7.74 -11.19 0.00
N GLY A 256 -6.96 -10.09 -0.06
CA GLY A 256 -6.99 -9.17 -1.19
C GLY A 256 -8.06 -8.08 -1.11
N TYR A 257 -8.91 -8.09 -0.08
CA TYR A 257 -10.13 -7.28 -0.05
C TYR A 257 -10.31 -6.46 1.23
N ALA A 258 -9.30 -6.34 2.09
CA ALA A 258 -9.41 -5.59 3.35
C ALA A 258 -9.83 -4.12 3.13
N ALA A 259 -9.18 -3.42 2.17
CA ALA A 259 -9.54 -2.05 1.83
C ALA A 259 -10.94 -1.97 1.18
N ALA A 260 -11.29 -2.92 0.32
CA ALA A 260 -12.57 -2.95 -0.40
C ALA A 260 -13.78 -3.06 0.55
N ARG A 261 -13.60 -3.61 1.75
CA ARG A 261 -14.67 -3.69 2.77
C ARG A 261 -15.23 -2.34 3.17
N ILE A 262 -14.49 -1.24 3.02
CA ILE A 262 -15.02 0.10 3.30
C ILE A 262 -16.16 0.51 2.35
N LEU A 263 -16.25 -0.12 1.18
CA LEU A 263 -17.31 0.14 0.22
C LEU A 263 -18.69 -0.30 0.78
N LEU A 264 -18.71 -1.27 1.69
CA LEU A 264 -19.93 -1.80 2.29
C LEU A 264 -20.51 -0.84 3.34
N PRO A 265 -21.78 -0.40 3.21
CA PRO A 265 -22.43 0.44 4.21
C PRO A 265 -22.45 -0.18 5.61
N GLN A 266 -22.67 -1.49 5.72
CA GLN A 266 -22.70 -2.18 7.02
C GLN A 266 -21.33 -2.20 7.72
N VAL A 267 -20.22 -2.25 6.95
CA VAL A 267 -18.87 -2.16 7.53
C VAL A 267 -18.65 -0.73 8.05
N ARG A 268 -19.00 0.29 7.26
CA ARG A 268 -18.93 1.69 7.69
C ARG A 268 -19.75 1.96 8.95
N SER A 269 -20.99 1.48 8.99
CA SER A 269 -21.86 1.61 10.16
C SER A 269 -21.24 0.97 11.42
N ARG A 270 -20.68 -0.24 11.29
CA ARG A 270 -20.01 -0.92 12.42
C ARG A 270 -18.75 -0.20 12.89
N ILE A 271 -17.97 0.38 11.97
CA ILE A 271 -16.82 1.22 12.34
C ILE A 271 -17.27 2.44 13.16
N GLU A 272 -18.34 3.13 12.75
CA GLU A 272 -18.88 4.27 13.50
C GLU A 272 -19.48 3.87 14.85
N GLN A 273 -20.13 2.71 14.95
CA GLN A 273 -20.63 2.19 16.22
C GLN A 273 -19.51 1.99 17.25
N GLU A 274 -18.34 1.55 16.78
CA GLU A 274 -17.20 1.26 17.63
C GLU A 274 -16.37 2.50 18.02
N LEU A 275 -16.17 3.40 17.05
CA LEU A 275 -15.26 4.55 17.16
C LEU A 275 -15.97 5.89 17.40
N GLY A 276 -17.29 5.95 17.25
CA GLY A 276 -18.07 7.17 17.18
C GLY A 276 -17.99 7.83 15.80
N HIS A 277 -18.76 8.91 15.60
CA HIS A 277 -18.73 9.74 14.40
C HIS A 277 -18.53 11.23 14.78
N PRO A 278 -17.70 11.99 14.03
CA PRO A 278 -16.88 11.51 12.94
C PRO A 278 -15.73 10.62 13.43
N CYS A 279 -15.23 9.73 12.56
CA CYS A 279 -13.98 9.00 12.77
C CYS A 279 -13.10 9.10 11.52
N PHE A 280 -11.84 8.71 11.66
CA PHE A 280 -10.86 8.71 10.58
C PHE A 280 -10.64 7.31 10.03
N ILE A 281 -10.41 7.21 8.73
CA ILE A 281 -10.17 5.96 8.00
C ILE A 281 -9.01 6.15 7.03
N ALA A 282 -8.16 5.14 6.90
CA ALA A 282 -7.15 5.08 5.88
C ALA A 282 -7.03 3.67 5.28
N ILE A 283 -6.68 3.64 4.00
CA ILE A 283 -6.45 2.43 3.20
C ILE A 283 -5.10 2.60 2.47
N PRO A 284 -3.96 2.45 3.17
CA PRO A 284 -2.64 2.67 2.57
C PRO A 284 -2.33 1.70 1.44
N ASN A 285 -2.83 0.47 1.52
CA ASN A 285 -2.69 -0.57 0.50
C ASN A 285 -3.95 -1.44 0.45
N ARG A 286 -3.99 -2.36 -0.52
CA ARG A 286 -5.12 -3.27 -0.78
C ARG A 286 -5.53 -4.12 0.44
N ASP A 287 -4.55 -4.58 1.20
CA ASP A 287 -4.70 -5.60 2.23
C ASP A 287 -4.77 -5.03 3.66
N PHE A 288 -4.89 -3.70 3.77
CA PHE A 288 -4.96 -3.03 5.07
C PHE A 288 -5.94 -1.87 5.09
N LEU A 289 -6.82 -1.89 6.09
CA LEU A 289 -7.67 -0.77 6.47
C LEU A 289 -7.46 -0.48 7.94
N ILE A 290 -7.32 0.81 8.27
CA ILE A 290 -7.21 1.28 9.65
C ILE A 290 -8.20 2.41 9.88
N ALA A 291 -8.83 2.41 11.05
CA ALA A 291 -9.75 3.47 11.46
C ALA A 291 -9.50 3.85 12.92
N TRP A 292 -9.69 5.12 13.26
CA TRP A 292 -9.52 5.62 14.62
C TRP A 292 -10.49 6.75 14.95
N SER A 293 -10.85 6.88 16.23
CA SER A 293 -11.77 7.91 16.70
C SER A 293 -11.19 9.32 16.53
N TYR A 294 -12.06 10.32 16.45
CA TYR A 294 -11.63 11.71 16.26
C TYR A 294 -10.76 12.27 17.39
N ASP A 295 -10.96 11.79 18.62
CA ASP A 295 -10.23 12.18 19.83
C ASP A 295 -8.94 11.37 20.08
N PHE A 296 -8.53 10.54 19.11
CA PHE A 296 -7.42 9.61 19.27
C PHE A 296 -6.08 10.33 19.48
N THR A 297 -5.41 10.03 20.60
CA THR A 297 -4.18 10.71 21.00
C THR A 297 -3.02 10.56 20.02
N ASN A 298 -2.97 9.45 19.27
CA ASN A 298 -1.88 9.14 18.33
C ASN A 298 -2.24 9.44 16.86
N ASP A 299 -3.21 10.32 16.59
CA ASP A 299 -3.67 10.69 15.23
C ASP A 299 -2.51 10.98 14.25
N GLU A 300 -1.57 11.85 14.63
CA GLU A 300 -0.43 12.20 13.76
C GLU A 300 0.51 11.03 13.51
N LYS A 301 0.74 10.18 14.52
CA LYS A 301 1.56 8.97 14.36
C LYS A 301 0.90 8.00 13.38
N PHE A 302 -0.42 7.84 13.44
CA PHE A 302 -1.17 6.98 12.52
C PHE A 302 -1.15 7.54 11.10
N ARG A 303 -1.31 8.86 10.92
CA ARG A 303 -1.16 9.52 9.61
C ARG A 303 0.23 9.30 9.01
N ASN A 304 1.28 9.45 9.82
CA ASN A 304 2.65 9.18 9.39
C ASN A 304 2.84 7.71 9.03
N GLN A 305 2.29 6.79 9.82
CA GLN A 305 2.32 5.37 9.53
C GLN A 305 1.59 5.03 8.22
N VAL A 306 0.41 5.60 7.96
CA VAL A 306 -0.34 5.43 6.71
C VAL A 306 0.48 5.85 5.50
N ARG A 307 1.18 7.00 5.58
CA ARG A 307 2.07 7.45 4.49
C ARG A 307 3.23 6.48 4.29
N ARG A 308 3.85 5.99 5.36
CA ARG A 308 4.90 4.97 5.27
C ARG A 308 4.39 3.68 4.64
N ASP A 309 3.26 3.17 5.11
CA ASP A 309 2.68 1.94 4.56
C ASP A 309 2.31 2.10 3.09
N PHE A 310 1.82 3.27 2.66
CA PHE A 310 1.59 3.55 1.24
C PHE A 310 2.89 3.50 0.41
N HIS A 311 4.04 3.92 0.97
CA HIS A 311 5.31 3.92 0.24
C HIS A 311 6.02 2.57 0.23
N TYR A 312 5.85 1.75 1.27
CA TYR A 312 6.67 0.55 1.48
C TYR A 312 5.90 -0.77 1.43
N ARG A 313 4.56 -0.76 1.39
CA ARG A 313 3.75 -2.00 1.26
C ARG A 313 3.38 -2.27 -0.20
N ASP A 314 3.16 -3.54 -0.49
CA ASP A 314 2.61 -4.00 -1.77
C ASP A 314 1.25 -3.40 -2.07
N HIS A 315 0.93 -3.28 -3.36
CA HIS A 315 -0.39 -2.83 -3.85
C HIS A 315 -0.87 -1.53 -3.19
N PRO A 316 -0.08 -0.43 -3.30
CA PRO A 316 -0.40 0.83 -2.64
C PRO A 316 -1.68 1.44 -3.20
N LEU A 317 -2.50 2.01 -2.30
CA LEU A 317 -3.77 2.65 -2.65
C LEU A 317 -3.72 4.15 -2.38
N SER A 318 -3.63 4.57 -1.12
CA SER A 318 -3.69 6.00 -0.79
C SER A 318 -2.92 6.38 0.47
N PRO A 319 -2.08 7.43 0.43
CA PRO A 319 -1.43 7.98 1.62
C PRO A 319 -2.37 8.88 2.44
N ARG A 320 -3.64 9.04 1.99
CA ARG A 320 -4.58 10.00 2.55
C ARG A 320 -5.44 9.37 3.65
N VAL A 321 -5.85 10.23 4.56
CA VAL A 321 -6.89 9.92 5.55
C VAL A 321 -8.21 10.49 5.06
N TYR A 322 -9.26 9.72 5.27
CA TYR A 322 -10.64 10.05 4.95
C TYR A 322 -11.42 10.18 6.26
N ARG A 323 -12.40 11.09 6.27
CA ARG A 323 -13.35 11.23 7.37
C ARG A 323 -14.57 10.38 7.05
N LEU A 324 -14.97 9.52 8.00
CA LEU A 324 -16.24 8.83 7.98
C LEU A 324 -17.21 9.56 8.91
N ASN A 325 -18.36 9.97 8.38
CA ASN A 325 -19.41 10.62 9.14
C ASN A 325 -20.79 10.27 8.56
N ASN A 326 -21.69 9.74 9.40
CA ASN A 326 -23.00 9.24 8.98
C ASN A 326 -22.90 8.27 7.80
N MET A 327 -21.97 7.31 7.89
CA MET A 327 -21.60 6.35 6.83
C MET A 327 -21.06 6.98 5.53
N GLN A 328 -20.87 8.29 5.46
CA GLN A 328 -20.32 8.96 4.29
C GLN A 328 -18.82 9.18 4.44
N LEU A 329 -18.06 8.75 3.44
CA LEU A 329 -16.64 9.04 3.33
C LEU A 329 -16.42 10.36 2.61
N ALA A 330 -15.49 11.16 3.12
CA ALA A 330 -15.00 12.35 2.46
C ALA A 330 -13.48 12.49 2.66
N PRO A 331 -12.77 13.20 1.77
CA PRO A 331 -11.40 13.62 2.08
C PRO A 331 -11.35 14.37 3.41
N ASP A 332 -10.33 14.11 4.22
CA ASP A 332 -10.07 14.90 5.41
C ASP A 332 -9.47 16.27 5.02
N SER A 333 -10.35 17.23 4.72
CA SER A 333 -9.97 18.58 4.24
C SER A 333 -9.55 19.54 5.35
N ASP A 334 -9.84 19.23 6.62
CA ASP A 334 -9.67 20.17 7.74
C ASP A 334 -8.20 20.39 8.17
N ARG A 335 -7.25 19.58 7.69
CA ARG A 335 -5.81 19.72 8.01
C ARG A 335 -4.87 19.92 6.83
N SER A 336 -5.22 19.52 5.61
CA SER A 336 -4.36 19.74 4.43
C SER A 336 -4.12 21.23 4.13
N ALA A 337 -5.03 22.11 4.52
CA ALA A 337 -4.86 23.56 4.37
C ALA A 337 -3.89 24.21 5.39
N ARG A 338 -3.49 23.49 6.44
CA ARG A 338 -2.57 24.01 7.48
C ARG A 338 -1.11 23.63 7.25
N SER A 339 -0.82 22.46 6.68
CA SER A 339 0.56 22.05 6.38
C SER A 339 1.19 22.80 5.21
N ASP A 340 0.39 23.21 4.21
CA ASP A 340 0.91 23.96 3.05
C ASP A 340 1.31 25.42 3.39
N LYS A 341 0.93 25.90 4.58
CA LYS A 341 1.31 27.24 5.06
C LYS A 341 2.55 27.23 5.95
N SER A 342 2.87 26.15 6.66
CA SER A 342 4.08 26.09 7.50
C SER A 342 5.37 25.94 6.69
N ASP A 343 5.31 25.28 5.52
CA ASP A 343 6.49 25.16 4.65
C ASP A 343 6.81 26.42 3.85
N LYS A 344 5.91 27.43 3.87
CA LYS A 344 6.12 28.72 3.19
C LYS A 344 6.57 29.85 4.10
N SER A 345 6.44 29.72 5.42
CA SER A 345 6.88 30.79 6.35
C SER A 345 8.37 30.75 6.67
N ASP A 346 9.05 29.62 6.50
CA ASP A 346 10.48 29.47 6.87
C ASP A 346 11.47 29.85 5.75
N LYS A 347 10.98 30.39 4.62
CA LYS A 347 11.83 30.78 3.49
C LYS A 347 11.91 32.29 3.18
N ASN A 348 11.26 33.15 3.96
CA ASN A 348 11.19 34.58 3.65
C ASN A 348 11.93 35.53 4.61
N ASP A 349 12.77 35.01 5.50
CA ASP A 349 13.54 35.84 6.43
C ASP A 349 15.05 35.64 6.23
N ARG A 350 15.56 36.08 5.07
CA ARG A 350 16.99 36.30 4.76
C ARG A 350 17.15 36.82 3.33
N THR A 351 17.10 38.15 3.18
CA THR A 351 17.54 39.04 2.07
C THR A 351 16.62 40.27 2.16
N ASP A 352 17.01 41.53 2.33
CA ASP A 352 18.28 42.21 2.11
C ASP A 352 18.37 43.39 3.09
N LYS A 353 19.56 43.57 3.66
CA LYS A 353 20.03 44.88 4.12
C LYS A 353 20.79 45.50 2.95
N ASP A 354 20.76 46.82 2.91
CA ASP A 354 21.51 47.72 2.04
C ASP A 354 20.71 48.24 0.83
N GLU A 355 20.00 49.35 1.00
CA GLU A 355 20.30 50.52 0.17
C GLU A 355 19.84 51.86 0.79
N LYS A 356 20.87 52.67 0.99
CA LYS A 356 20.92 54.12 1.20
C LYS A 356 19.94 54.91 0.32
N SER A 357 19.21 55.85 0.90
CA SER A 357 18.86 57.11 0.22
C SER A 357 18.63 58.23 1.25
N GLU A 358 19.22 59.38 0.94
CA GLU A 358 19.34 60.60 1.76
C GLU A 358 18.00 61.32 1.99
N PRO A 359 17.88 62.14 3.05
CA PRO A 359 16.69 62.95 3.29
C PRO A 359 16.79 64.29 2.53
N ALA A 360 15.72 64.62 1.80
CA ALA A 360 15.51 65.96 1.26
C ALA A 360 14.88 66.86 2.34
N GLU A 361 15.56 67.96 2.63
CA GLU A 361 15.04 69.14 3.31
C GLU A 361 13.97 69.82 2.44
N SER A 362 12.83 70.17 3.02
CA SER A 362 12.11 71.41 2.69
C SER A 362 11.13 71.76 3.81
N GLU A 363 11.31 72.97 4.33
CA GLU A 363 10.53 73.65 5.36
C GLU A 363 9.10 73.96 4.90
N PRO A 364 8.13 74.11 5.83
CA PRO A 364 6.92 74.87 5.58
C PRO A 364 7.04 76.30 6.13
N GLU A 365 7.05 77.29 5.25
CA GLU A 365 6.72 78.69 5.57
C GLU A 365 5.25 78.78 6.00
N ALA A 366 5.04 79.25 7.23
CA ALA A 366 3.83 79.92 7.65
C ALA A 366 3.87 81.36 7.15
N ASP A 367 2.79 81.91 6.63
CA ASP A 367 1.84 82.62 7.48
C ASP A 367 0.64 83.13 6.68
N ALA A 368 -0.52 83.05 7.31
CA ALA A 368 -1.71 83.80 6.94
C ALA A 368 -1.93 84.83 8.05
N ARG A 369 -1.58 86.08 7.75
CA ARG A 369 -2.30 87.29 8.17
C ARG A 369 -1.93 88.48 7.31
#